data_AF-A0A845LRH1-F1
#
_entry.id   AF-A0A845LRH1-F1
#
_cell.length_a   1.000
_cell.length_b   1.000
_cell.length_c   1.000
_cell.angle_alpha   90.00
_cell.angle_beta   90.00
_cell.angle_gamma   90.00
#
_symmetry.space_group_name_H-M   'P 1'
#
loop_
_entity.id
_entity.type
_entity.pdbx_description
1 polymer ?
#
loop_
_entity_poly.entity_id
_entity_poly.type
_entity_poly.pdbx_seq_one_letter_code
_entity_poly.pdbx_strand_id
1 'polypeptide(L)'
;MEQGRMTEAGMESVRAAKDSGWWDLAYSSKEKPECPADLRLELASQPGALETFESWRNTEQSRWIIWVNLSKSLETREKRIRVVVEEASRKEKQED
;
A
#
# COMPACT_ATOMS: atom_id res chain seq x y z
N MET A 1 -24.51 2.41 0.75
CA MET A 1 -23.72 2.86 -0.40
C MET A 1 -22.86 4.00 0.08
N GLU A 2 -21.56 3.83 0.24
CA GLU A 2 -20.66 4.97 0.39
C GLU A 2 -19.35 4.65 -0.31
N GLN A 3 -19.26 5.22 -1.51
CA GLN A 3 -18.14 5.11 -2.42
C GLN A 3 -16.98 5.88 -1.81
N GLY A 4 -16.13 5.22 -1.04
CA GLY A 4 -14.83 5.73 -0.63
C GLY A 4 -13.84 5.80 -1.78
N ARG A 5 -14.26 6.31 -2.96
CA ARG A 5 -13.36 6.60 -4.07
C ARG A 5 -12.31 7.56 -3.56
N MET A 6 -11.11 7.04 -3.30
CA MET A 6 -10.02 7.90 -2.95
C MET A 6 -9.67 8.78 -4.14
N THR A 7 -9.54 10.05 -3.82
CA THR A 7 -9.27 11.19 -4.67
C THR A 7 -7.99 10.96 -5.48
N GLU A 8 -7.97 11.36 -6.75
CA GLU A 8 -6.87 11.22 -7.71
C GLU A 8 -5.47 11.59 -7.17
N ALA A 9 -5.41 12.47 -6.16
CA ALA A 9 -4.21 12.87 -5.42
C ALA A 9 -3.44 11.71 -4.75
N GLY A 10 -4.13 10.65 -4.32
CA GLY A 10 -3.49 9.46 -3.71
C GLY A 10 -2.68 8.65 -4.73
N MET A 11 -3.22 8.47 -5.94
CA MET A 11 -2.53 7.80 -7.04
C MET A 11 -1.37 8.63 -7.60
N GLU A 12 -1.53 9.96 -7.66
CA GLU A 12 -0.46 10.83 -8.13
C GLU A 12 0.74 10.79 -7.18
N SER A 13 0.49 10.71 -5.87
CA SER A 13 1.55 10.52 -4.86
C SER A 13 2.26 9.17 -5.01
N VAL A 14 1.55 8.11 -5.42
CA VAL A 14 2.17 6.80 -5.73
C VAL A 14 2.98 6.85 -7.01
N ARG A 15 2.48 7.53 -8.05
CA ARG A 15 3.22 7.71 -9.31
C ARG A 15 4.48 8.53 -9.08
N ALA A 16 4.37 9.63 -8.34
CA ALA A 16 5.50 10.43 -7.90
C ALA A 16 6.45 9.62 -7.01
N ALA A 17 5.94 8.73 -6.15
CA ALA A 17 6.77 7.85 -5.33
C ALA A 17 7.45 6.73 -6.13
N LYS A 18 6.85 6.26 -7.23
CA LYS A 18 7.49 5.34 -8.20
C LYS A 18 8.65 6.01 -8.92
N ASP A 19 8.56 7.32 -9.18
CA ASP A 19 9.62 8.12 -9.78
C ASP A 19 10.68 8.57 -8.75
N SER A 20 10.26 8.73 -7.50
CA SER A 20 11.15 9.06 -6.38
C SER A 20 12.04 7.85 -6.04
N GLY A 21 13.35 8.07 -5.87
CA GLY A 21 14.37 7.07 -5.49
C GLY A 21 14.18 6.36 -4.14
N TRP A 22 12.98 6.45 -3.60
CA TRP A 22 12.51 5.82 -2.39
C TRP A 22 12.19 4.33 -2.57
N TRP A 23 11.81 3.94 -3.79
CA TRP A 23 11.74 2.54 -4.19
C TRP A 23 13.11 1.84 -4.15
N ASP A 24 14.20 2.58 -4.34
CA ASP A 24 15.57 2.08 -4.24
C ASP A 24 15.98 1.84 -2.77
N LEU A 25 15.59 2.73 -1.85
CA LEU A 25 15.81 2.55 -0.39
C LEU A 25 15.17 1.27 0.14
N ALA A 26 13.97 0.96 -0.34
CA ALA A 26 13.29 -0.28 0.02
C ALA A 26 13.98 -1.53 -0.57
N TYR A 27 14.73 -1.40 -1.67
CA TYR A 27 15.55 -2.47 -2.24
C TYR A 27 16.82 -2.73 -1.42
N SER A 28 17.33 -1.72 -0.70
CA SER A 28 18.49 -1.85 0.19
C SER A 28 18.18 -2.60 1.48
N SER A 29 16.90 -2.64 1.87
CA SER A 29 16.43 -3.34 3.07
C SER A 29 16.41 -4.86 2.80
N LYS A 30 17.45 -5.58 3.26
CA LYS A 30 17.53 -7.05 3.15
C LYS A 30 16.45 -7.78 3.94
N GLU A 31 15.86 -7.12 4.94
CA GLU A 31 14.85 -7.69 5.82
C GLU A 31 13.45 -7.24 5.42
N LYS A 32 12.48 -8.16 5.52
CA LYS A 32 11.08 -7.86 5.31
C LYS A 32 10.62 -6.96 6.47
N PRO A 33 10.21 -5.72 6.19
CA PRO A 33 9.70 -4.81 7.22
C PRO A 33 8.39 -5.39 7.78
N GLU A 34 8.16 -5.22 9.08
CA GLU A 34 6.93 -5.67 9.71
C GLU A 34 5.72 -4.93 9.13
N CYS A 35 4.69 -5.71 8.76
CA CYS A 35 3.44 -5.15 8.27
C CYS A 35 2.70 -4.47 9.44
N PRO A 36 2.45 -3.15 9.39
CA PRO A 36 1.77 -2.47 10.47
C PRO A 36 0.33 -2.97 10.61
N ALA A 37 -0.13 -3.09 11.86
CA ALA A 37 -1.48 -3.56 12.17
C ALA A 37 -2.55 -2.71 11.46
N ASP A 38 -2.35 -1.40 11.36
CA ASP A 38 -3.27 -0.48 10.69
C ASP A 38 -3.45 -0.84 9.20
N LEU A 39 -2.36 -1.19 8.51
CA LEU A 39 -2.42 -1.60 7.10
C LEU A 39 -3.15 -2.93 6.94
N ARG A 40 -2.87 -3.89 7.83
CA ARG A 40 -3.51 -5.20 7.81
C ARG A 40 -5.01 -5.11 8.08
N LEU A 41 -5.42 -4.26 9.03
CA LEU A 41 -6.82 -4.04 9.37
C LEU A 41 -7.59 -3.44 8.19
N GLU A 42 -7.04 -2.41 7.54
CA GLU A 42 -7.68 -1.79 6.38
C GLU A 42 -7.75 -2.74 5.17
N LEU A 43 -6.70 -3.55 4.95
CA LEU A 43 -6.72 -4.61 3.94
C LEU A 43 -7.77 -5.68 4.26
N ALA A 44 -7.90 -6.08 5.52
CA ALA A 44 -8.89 -7.05 5.97
C ALA A 44 -10.33 -6.51 5.90
N SER A 45 -10.51 -5.19 5.89
CA SER A 45 -11.81 -4.56 5.69
C SER A 45 -12.32 -4.68 4.24
N GLN A 46 -11.46 -5.01 3.28
CA GLN A 46 -11.83 -5.27 1.90
C GLN A 46 -11.73 -6.78 1.59
N PRO A 47 -12.82 -7.42 1.14
CA PRO A 47 -12.77 -8.83 0.78
C PRO A 47 -11.77 -9.05 -0.37
N GLY A 48 -10.91 -10.06 -0.26
CA GLY A 48 -9.89 -10.40 -1.27
C GLY A 48 -8.65 -9.51 -1.29
N ALA A 49 -8.72 -8.26 -0.83
CA ALA A 49 -7.58 -7.34 -0.86
C ALA A 49 -6.39 -7.80 0.00
N LEU A 50 -6.67 -8.34 1.20
CA LEU A 50 -5.64 -8.91 2.06
C LEU A 50 -4.91 -10.07 1.37
N GLU A 51 -5.68 -10.99 0.77
CA GLU A 51 -5.12 -12.17 0.09
C GLU A 51 -4.30 -11.77 -1.14
N THR A 52 -4.80 -10.82 -1.94
CA THR A 52 -4.06 -10.24 -3.07
C THR A 52 -2.76 -9.58 -2.59
N PHE A 53 -2.79 -8.80 -1.50
CA PHE A 53 -1.59 -8.19 -0.93
C PHE A 53 -0.59 -9.23 -0.42
N GLU A 54 -1.07 -10.29 0.24
CA GLU A 54 -0.23 -11.40 0.71
C GLU A 54 0.34 -12.23 -0.47
N SER A 55 -0.37 -12.27 -1.60
CA SER A 55 0.08 -12.88 -2.87
C SER A 55 1.15 -12.06 -3.61
N TRP A 56 1.29 -10.76 -3.31
CA TRP A 56 2.34 -9.93 -3.92
C TRP A 56 3.74 -10.44 -3.58
N ARG A 57 4.74 -10.12 -4.41
CA ARG A 57 6.13 -10.49 -4.11
C ARG A 57 6.58 -9.84 -2.80
N ASN A 58 7.43 -10.52 -2.02
CA ASN A 58 7.97 -9.96 -0.78
C ASN A 58 8.56 -8.56 -0.98
N THR A 59 9.28 -8.31 -2.09
CA THR A 59 9.82 -6.98 -2.42
C THR A 59 8.74 -5.92 -2.70
N GLU A 60 7.59 -6.30 -3.26
CA GLU A 60 6.45 -5.40 -3.43
C GLU A 60 5.80 -5.07 -2.09
N GLN A 61 5.49 -6.10 -1.27
CA GLN A 61 4.97 -5.91 0.08
C GLN A 61 5.88 -5.01 0.91
N SER A 62 7.19 -5.32 0.94
CA SER A 62 8.20 -4.53 1.67
C SER A 62 8.21 -3.07 1.25
N ARG A 63 8.12 -2.79 -0.06
CA ARG A 63 8.10 -1.42 -0.58
C ARG A 63 6.92 -0.62 -0.05
N TRP A 64 5.72 -1.20 -0.08
CA TRP A 64 4.51 -0.54 0.41
C TRP A 64 4.51 -0.37 1.93
N ILE A 65 5.01 -1.36 2.67
CA ILE A 65 5.15 -1.30 4.13
C ILE A 65 6.14 -0.20 4.53
N ILE A 66 7.30 -0.13 3.87
CA ILE A 66 8.28 0.96 4.07
C ILE A 66 7.62 2.30 3.69
N TRP A 67 6.79 2.30 2.63
CA TRP A 67 5.95 3.43 2.20
C TRP A 67 5.08 4.01 3.29
N VAL A 68 4.34 3.15 3.94
CA VAL A 68 3.52 3.56 5.08
C VAL A 68 4.39 3.99 6.27
N ASN A 69 5.48 3.27 6.55
CA ASN A 69 6.29 3.50 7.76
C ASN A 69 7.11 4.80 7.77
N LEU A 70 7.67 5.23 6.64
CA LEU A 70 8.45 6.47 6.58
C LEU A 70 7.57 7.74 6.59
N SER A 71 6.24 7.59 6.66
CA SER A 71 5.32 8.71 6.86
C SER A 71 5.46 9.25 8.27
N LYS A 72 5.90 10.51 8.42
CA LYS A 72 6.05 11.14 9.74
C LYS A 72 4.72 11.61 10.36
N SER A 73 3.69 11.78 9.54
CA SER A 73 2.35 12.20 9.99
C SER A 73 1.36 11.05 9.89
N LEU A 74 0.55 10.86 10.95
CA LEU A 74 -0.54 9.87 10.98
C LEU A 74 -1.52 10.07 9.83
N GLU A 75 -1.86 11.31 9.51
CA GLU A 75 -2.80 11.61 8.42
C GLU A 75 -2.24 11.20 7.05
N THR A 76 -0.93 11.34 6.84
CA THR A 76 -0.26 10.84 5.62
C THR A 76 -0.17 9.31 5.63
N ARG A 77 0.09 8.70 6.79
CA ARG A 77 0.14 7.24 6.96
C ARG A 77 -1.19 6.61 6.57
N GLU A 78 -2.31 7.12 7.08
CA GLU A 78 -3.65 6.65 6.74
C GLU A 78 -3.95 6.82 5.25
N LYS A 79 -3.61 7.98 4.65
CA LYS A 79 -3.75 8.18 3.20
C LYS A 79 -2.98 7.11 2.42
N ARG A 80 -1.73 6.83 2.79
CA ARG A 80 -0.91 5.81 2.12
C ARG A 80 -1.47 4.41 2.28
N ILE A 81 -1.92 4.04 3.48
CA ILE A 81 -2.53 2.73 3.76
C ILE A 81 -3.71 2.49 2.83
N ARG A 82 -4.64 3.44 2.76
CA ARG A 82 -5.82 3.28 1.91
C ARG A 82 -5.46 3.17 0.42
N VAL A 83 -4.39 3.83 -0.03
CA VAL A 83 -3.90 3.63 -1.42
C VAL A 83 -3.37 2.21 -1.64
N VAL A 84 -2.66 1.62 -0.66
CA VAL A 84 -2.23 0.21 -0.75
C VAL A 84 -3.44 -0.72 -0.87
N VAL A 85 -4.46 -0.48 -0.06
CA VAL A 85 -5.71 -1.25 -0.06
C VAL A 85 -6.43 -1.11 -1.40
N GLU A 86 -6.56 0.10 -1.93
CA GLU A 86 -7.17 0.34 -3.24
C GLU A 86 -6.41 -0.37 -4.37
N GLU A 87 -5.07 -0.35 -4.36
CA GLU A 87 -4.25 -1.06 -5.35
C GLU A 87 -4.39 -2.59 -5.23
N ALA A 88 -4.47 -3.11 -4.00
CA ALA A 88 -4.74 -4.53 -3.75
C ALA A 88 -6.13 -4.94 -4.24
N SER A 89 -7.18 -4.20 -3.86
CA SER A 89 -8.54 -4.41 -4.35
C SER A 89 -8.68 -4.23 -5.87
N ARG A 90 -7.89 -3.35 -6.48
CA ARG A 90 -7.90 -3.16 -7.94
C ARG A 90 -7.27 -4.35 -8.67
N LYS A 91 -6.23 -4.95 -8.11
CA LYS A 91 -5.58 -6.15 -8.66
C LYS A 91 -6.46 -7.38 -8.49
N GLU A 92 -7.12 -7.53 -7.34
CA GLU A 92 -8.11 -8.60 -7.08
C GLU A 92 -9.17 -8.65 -8.18
N LYS A 93 -9.80 -7.51 -8.49
CA LYS A 93 -10.84 -7.40 -9.55
C LYS A 93 -10.34 -7.67 -10.98
N GLN A 94 -9.04 -7.84 -11.18
CA GLN A 94 -8.46 -8.12 -12.49
C GLN A 94 -8.16 -9.61 -12.68
N GLU A 95 -8.34 -10.42 -11.63
CA GLU A 95 -8.16 -11.88 -11.63
C GLU A 95 -9.48 -12.67 -11.76
N ASP A 96 -10.59 -12.02 -12.14
CA ASP A 96 -11.90 -12.64 -12.47
C ASP A 96 -12.15 -12.71 -14.00
#